data_AF-A0A2V5U3J6-F1
#
_entry.id   AF-A0A2V5U3J6-F1
#
_cell.length_a   1.000
_cell.length_b   1.000
_cell.length_c   1.000
_cell.angle_alpha   90.00
_cell.angle_beta   90.00
_cell.angle_gamma   90.00
#
_symmetry.space_group_name_H-M   'P 1'
#
loop_
_entity.id
_entity.type
_entity.pdbx_description
1 polymer ?
#
loop_
_entity_poly.entity_id
_entity_poly.type
_entity_poly.pdbx_seq_one_letter_code
_entity_poly.pdbx_strand_id
1 'polypeptide(L)'
;MPRISKIELSPDNGCVIDMKWNLGPLSYHSSAAGKVTVEPNKEIVRLPEIVLYDHIGFKGSYARTNLSFHFVGDYWNDRMSCVIVESGVWR
;
A
#
# COMPACT_ATOMS: atom_id res chain seq x y z
N MET A 1 3.44 20.73 -15.06
CA MET A 1 3.51 19.36 -14.49
C MET A 1 2.68 19.34 -13.22
N PRO A 2 1.75 18.39 -13.04
CA PRO A 2 0.97 18.31 -11.81
C PRO A 2 1.90 18.06 -10.62
N ARG A 3 1.72 18.83 -9.55
CA ARG A 3 2.52 18.73 -8.32
C ARG A 3 2.06 17.48 -7.59
N ILE A 4 2.77 16.36 -7.76
CA ILE A 4 2.54 15.13 -7.02
C ILE A 4 2.51 15.48 -5.53
N SER A 5 1.46 15.05 -4.84
CA SER A 5 1.34 15.33 -3.42
C SER A 5 2.47 14.56 -2.73
N LYS A 6 3.34 15.26 -2.00
CA LYS A 6 4.51 14.62 -1.35
C LYS A 6 4.12 13.60 -0.28
N ILE A 7 2.83 13.56 0.08
CA ILE A 7 2.24 12.79 1.17
C ILE A 7 1.72 11.42 0.67
N GLU A 8 1.39 11.28 -0.62
CA GLU A 8 0.96 10.00 -1.17
C GLU A 8 2.08 8.96 -1.14
N LEU A 9 1.78 7.71 -0.74
CA LEU A 9 2.76 6.62 -0.80
C LEU A 9 2.89 6.14 -2.26
N SER A 10 3.79 6.74 -3.03
CA SER A 10 3.98 6.46 -4.45
C SER A 10 5.46 6.24 -4.81
N PRO A 11 5.79 5.38 -5.78
CA PRO A 11 7.15 5.33 -6.31
C PRO A 11 7.71 6.70 -6.73
N ASP A 12 6.84 7.63 -7.15
CA ASP A 12 7.22 8.97 -7.60
C ASP A 12 7.75 9.89 -6.49
N ASN A 13 7.46 9.60 -5.21
CA ASN A 13 7.99 10.35 -4.07
C ASN A 13 9.10 9.59 -3.32
N GLY A 14 9.70 8.60 -3.99
CA GLY A 14 10.79 7.81 -3.47
C GLY A 14 10.33 6.57 -2.69
N CYS A 15 9.04 6.24 -2.62
CA CYS A 15 8.64 4.98 -1.97
C CYS A 15 9.24 3.77 -2.70
N VAL A 16 9.82 2.85 -1.94
CA VAL A 16 10.33 1.57 -2.44
C VAL A 16 9.41 0.47 -1.90
N ILE A 17 8.58 -0.09 -2.77
CA ILE A 17 7.68 -1.20 -2.44
C ILE A 17 8.53 -2.46 -2.22
N ASP A 18 8.27 -3.17 -1.12
CA ASP A 18 8.89 -4.47 -0.87
C ASP A 18 8.24 -5.53 -1.77
N MET A 19 8.96 -5.91 -2.82
CA MET A 19 8.57 -6.97 -3.76
C MET A 19 9.15 -8.34 -3.40
N LYS A 20 9.73 -8.54 -2.20
CA LYS A 20 10.26 -9.85 -1.77
C LYS A 20 9.19 -10.91 -1.58
N TRP A 21 7.92 -10.54 -1.74
CA TRP A 21 6.84 -11.48 -1.92
C TRP A 21 7.09 -12.21 -3.24
N ASN A 22 7.51 -13.48 -3.14
CA ASN A 22 7.44 -14.37 -4.29
C ASN A 22 5.97 -14.50 -4.65
N LEU A 23 5.51 -13.63 -5.55
CA LEU A 23 4.37 -13.94 -6.40
C LEU A 23 4.73 -15.31 -7.00
N GLY A 24 4.03 -16.36 -6.54
CA GLY A 24 4.03 -17.63 -7.26
C GLY A 24 3.82 -17.32 -8.75
N PRO A 25 4.34 -18.18 -9.65
CA PRO A 25 4.53 -17.86 -11.07
C PRO A 25 3.38 -16.98 -11.53
N LEU A 26 3.67 -15.72 -11.86
CA LEU A 26 2.69 -14.70 -12.23
C LEU A 26 1.75 -15.36 -13.24
N SER A 27 0.59 -15.84 -12.76
CA SER A 27 -0.50 -16.13 -13.67
C SER A 27 -0.79 -14.75 -14.22
N TYR A 28 -0.52 -14.58 -15.51
CA TYR A 28 -0.98 -13.45 -16.27
C TYR A 28 -2.51 -13.43 -16.13
N HIS A 29 -3.00 -12.80 -15.07
CA HIS A 29 -4.30 -12.18 -15.03
C HIS A 29 -4.14 -10.85 -15.76
N SER A 30 -3.64 -10.91 -17.00
CA SER A 30 -3.89 -9.88 -18.00
C SER A 30 -5.37 -9.61 -17.94
N SER A 31 -5.74 -8.40 -17.54
CA SER A 31 -7.06 -7.80 -17.67
C SER A 31 -7.91 -8.55 -18.69
N ALA A 32 -8.76 -9.49 -18.24
CA ALA A 32 -9.76 -10.19 -19.04
C ALA A 32 -9.37 -10.56 -20.50
N ALA A 33 -8.14 -10.98 -20.78
CA ALA A 33 -7.66 -11.29 -22.15
C ALA A 33 -7.48 -12.79 -22.40
N GLY A 34 -8.17 -13.64 -21.63
CA GLY A 34 -8.22 -15.08 -21.85
C GLY A 34 -9.60 -15.61 -21.52
N LYS A 35 -10.15 -16.45 -22.40
CA LYS A 35 -11.47 -17.12 -22.31
C LYS A 35 -11.54 -18.11 -21.13
N VAL A 36 -11.29 -17.66 -19.91
CA VAL A 36 -11.50 -18.44 -18.69
C VAL A 36 -12.56 -17.70 -17.90
N THR A 37 -13.79 -18.22 -17.93
CA THR A 37 -14.85 -17.82 -17.01
C THR A 37 -14.46 -18.32 -15.62
N VAL A 38 -13.70 -17.50 -14.90
CA VAL A 38 -13.49 -17.66 -13.47
C VAL A 38 -14.73 -17.07 -12.80
N GLU A 39 -15.50 -17.91 -12.11
CA GLU A 39 -16.57 -17.43 -11.25
C GLU A 39 -15.98 -16.42 -10.27
N PRO A 40 -16.48 -15.18 -10.21
CA PRO A 40 -15.95 -14.19 -9.28
C PRO A 40 -16.08 -14.75 -7.87
N ASN A 41 -14.94 -14.83 -7.17
CA ASN A 41 -14.93 -15.31 -5.79
C ASN A 41 -15.88 -14.40 -4.97
N LYS A 42 -16.92 -15.01 -4.38
CA LYS A 42 -17.94 -14.30 -3.58
C LYS A 42 -17.42 -13.90 -2.20
N GLU A 43 -16.23 -14.37 -1.81
CA GLU A 43 -15.60 -13.97 -0.57
C GLU A 43 -14.97 -12.58 -0.71
N ILE A 44 -15.35 -11.68 0.21
CA ILE A 44 -14.72 -10.38 0.34
C ILE A 44 -13.34 -10.61 0.94
N VAL A 45 -12.32 -10.69 0.10
CA VAL A 45 -10.92 -10.72 0.55
C VAL A 45 -10.59 -9.38 1.20
N ARG A 46 -10.54 -9.35 2.53
CA ARG A 46 -10.08 -8.17 3.28
C ARG A 46 -8.56 -8.18 3.29
N LEU A 47 -7.97 -7.22 2.59
CA LEU A 47 -6.54 -7.00 2.61
C LEU A 47 -6.15 -6.33 3.93
N PRO A 48 -4.98 -6.67 4.51
CA PRO A 48 -4.47 -5.98 5.69
C PRO A 48 -4.29 -4.50 5.38
N GLU A 49 -4.54 -3.63 6.35
CA GLU A 49 -4.54 -2.19 6.13
C GLU A 49 -4.02 -1.43 7.34
N ILE A 50 -3.21 -0.41 7.08
CA ILE A 50 -2.62 0.48 8.08
C ILE A 50 -2.75 1.94 7.64
N VAL A 51 -2.94 2.83 8.61
CA VAL A 51 -2.94 4.28 8.42
C VAL A 51 -1.77 4.87 9.19
N LEU A 52 -0.94 5.67 8.51
CA LEU A 52 0.22 6.37 9.06
C LEU A 52 -0.14 7.84 9.28
N TYR A 53 0.35 8.44 10.36
CA TYR A 53 0.18 9.86 10.67
C TYR A 53 1.53 10.53 10.96
N ASP A 54 1.72 11.74 10.43
CA ASP A 54 2.95 12.51 10.64
C ASP A 54 3.01 13.22 12.01
N HIS A 55 1.87 13.42 12.68
CA HIS A 55 1.81 14.04 14.00
C HIS A 55 1.24 13.13 15.08
N ILE A 56 1.66 13.38 16.32
CA ILE A 56 1.15 12.69 17.51
C ILE A 56 -0.37 12.89 17.68
N GLY A 57 -1.04 11.87 18.23
CA GLY A 57 -2.48 11.91 18.51
C GLY A 57 -3.35 11.82 17.25
N PHE A 58 -2.88 11.13 16.21
CA PHE A 58 -3.63 10.88 14.95
C PHE A 58 -4.04 12.16 14.21
N LYS A 59 -3.11 13.12 14.15
CA LYS A 59 -3.32 14.42 13.50
C LYS A 59 -2.38 14.60 12.32
N GLY A 60 -2.61 15.67 11.58
CA GLY A 60 -1.74 16.08 10.48
C GLY A 60 -2.05 15.36 9.18
N SER A 61 -0.99 15.13 8.41
CA SER A 61 -1.08 14.39 7.16
C SER A 61 -1.20 12.90 7.48
N TYR A 62 -2.02 12.21 6.70
CA TYR A 62 -2.18 10.77 6.81
C TYR A 62 -1.97 10.08 5.47
N ALA A 63 -1.48 8.85 5.51
CA ALA A 63 -1.43 7.96 4.37
C ALA A 63 -1.99 6.60 4.77
N ARG A 64 -2.76 5.98 3.88
CA ARG A 64 -3.37 4.67 4.10
C ARG A 64 -2.83 3.70 3.07
N THR A 65 -2.47 2.50 3.51
CA THR A 65 -1.90 1.49 2.61
C THR A 65 -2.18 0.07 3.07
N ASN A 66 -2.23 -0.82 2.10
CA ASN A 66 -2.23 -2.27 2.25
C ASN A 66 -0.93 -2.92 1.71
N LEU A 67 0.02 -2.10 1.27
CA LEU A 67 1.29 -2.52 0.68
C LEU A 67 2.42 -2.47 1.71
N SER A 68 3.41 -3.34 1.50
CA SER A 68 4.67 -3.33 2.24
C SER A 68 5.70 -2.45 1.54
N PHE A 69 6.43 -1.65 2.30
CA PHE A 69 7.47 -0.74 1.79
C PHE A 69 8.79 -0.98 2.51
N HIS A 70 9.88 -1.05 1.77
CA HIS A 70 11.24 -0.99 2.30
C HIS A 70 11.64 0.44 2.69
N PHE A 71 11.09 1.42 1.97
CA PHE A 71 11.31 2.82 2.22
C PHE A 71 10.02 3.56 1.90
N VAL A 72 9.49 4.32 2.85
CA VAL A 72 8.17 4.98 2.77
C VAL A 72 8.25 6.37 2.11
N GLY A 73 9.37 6.66 1.44
CA GLY A 73 9.62 7.92 0.75
C GLY A 73 10.15 9.01 1.67
N ASP A 74 10.71 10.06 1.05
CA ASP A 74 11.44 11.12 1.72
C ASP A 74 10.59 11.91 2.74
N TYR A 75 9.28 11.99 2.49
CA TYR A 75 8.38 12.69 3.40
C TYR A 75 8.14 11.90 4.69
N TRP A 76 7.93 10.58 4.59
CA TRP A 76 7.42 9.78 5.70
C TRP A 76 8.50 9.18 6.59
N ASN A 77 9.68 8.86 6.05
CA ASN A 77 10.69 8.03 6.72
C ASN A 77 11.08 8.52 8.13
N ASP A 78 11.06 9.84 8.35
CA ASP A 78 11.47 10.45 9.63
C ASP A 78 10.35 11.29 10.28
N ARG A 79 9.12 11.22 9.76
CA ARG A 79 8.00 12.04 10.23
C ARG A 79 6.90 11.24 10.89
N MET A 80 6.86 9.92 10.69
CA MET A 80 5.79 9.10 11.23
C MET A 80 5.81 9.10 12.76
N SER A 81 4.72 9.56 13.36
CA SER A 81 4.59 9.69 14.81
C SER A 81 3.53 8.77 15.40
N CYS A 82 2.52 8.39 14.60
CA CYS A 82 1.42 7.52 15.03
C CYS A 82 0.99 6.60 13.88
N VAL A 83 0.47 5.43 14.23
CA VAL A 83 -0.11 4.47 13.28
C VAL A 83 -1.40 3.89 13.83
N ILE A 84 -2.33 3.58 12.93
CA ILE A 84 -3.55 2.83 13.22
C ILE A 84 -3.52 1.57 12.36
N VAL A 85 -3.58 0.40 12.99
CA VAL A 85 -3.76 -0.87 12.28
C VAL A 85 -5.25 -1.14 12.17
N GLU A 86 -5.81 -0.96 10.96
CA GLU A 86 -7.22 -1.23 10.66
C GLU A 86 -7.47 -2.74 10.57
N SER A 87 -6.53 -3.47 9.96
CA SER A 87 -6.59 -4.93 9.88
C SER A 87 -5.23 -5.58 9.59
N GLY A 88 -5.12 -6.86 9.96
CA GLY A 88 -3.90 -7.66 9.77
C GLY A 88 -2.85 -7.47 10.86
N VAL A 89 -1.65 -7.99 10.60
CA VAL A 89 -0.49 -7.88 11.46
C VAL A 89 0.65 -7.27 10.64
N TRP A 90 1.28 -6.23 11.16
CA TRP A 90 2.33 -5.46 10.49
C TRP A 90 3.64 -5.57 11.28
N ARG A 91 4.79 -5.49 10.59
CA ARG A 91 6.14 -5.58 11.16
C ARG A 91 7.03 -4.48 10.62
#